data_AF-A0A835HC85-F1
#
_entry.id   AF-A0A835HC85-F1
#
_cell.length_a   1.000
_cell.length_b   1.000
_cell.length_c   1.000
_cell.angle_alpha   90.00
_cell.angle_beta   90.00
_cell.angle_gamma   90.00
#
_symmetry.space_group_name_H-M   'P 1'
#
loop_
_entity.id
_entity.type
_entity.pdbx_description
1 polymer ?
#
loop_
_entity_poly.entity_id
_entity_poly.type
_entity_poly.pdbx_seq_one_letter_code
_entity_poly.pdbx_strand_id
1 'polypeptide(L)'
;MTYGLLTRHSRKTTTLSHPPWHKSPVILKSTLHWMVDKEWYQRANSRSLLCAESIMSFDMDTETIYTMSCPGDKYGKRADNSYVHLLKKEECLCFFDTSSYRGMDFWVLQDYAEEVWTKTHVLNLELILPCCRSELQYIISAPDIDNDELLLVWNL
;
A
#
# COMPACT_ATOMS: atom_id res chain seq x y z
N MET A 1 -17.16 7.39 12.08
CA MET A 1 -16.33 8.51 12.53
C MET A 1 -15.94 9.29 11.28
N THR A 2 -16.32 10.56 11.19
CA THR A 2 -16.25 11.35 9.94
C THR A 2 -15.04 12.27 10.01
N TYR A 3 -14.09 12.13 9.10
CA TYR A 3 -12.93 13.03 9.00
C TYR A 3 -13.18 14.03 7.87
N GLY A 4 -13.15 15.32 8.18
CA GLY A 4 -13.29 16.40 7.19
C GLY A 4 -12.23 17.47 7.42
N LEU A 5 -11.44 17.79 6.39
CA LEU A 5 -10.51 18.90 6.41
C LEU A 5 -11.27 20.20 6.11
N LEU A 6 -11.46 21.03 7.14
CA LEU A 6 -12.10 22.34 7.02
C LEU A 6 -11.10 23.37 6.47
N THR A 7 -11.27 23.77 5.21
CA THR A 7 -10.69 25.02 4.69
C THR A 7 -11.80 25.91 4.12
N ARG A 8 -11.57 27.23 4.14
CA ARG A 8 -12.56 28.33 3.98
C ARG A 8 -13.27 28.43 2.62
N HIS A 9 -13.02 27.53 1.67
CA HIS A 9 -13.72 27.47 0.39
C HIS A 9 -14.28 26.05 0.30
N SER A 10 -15.61 25.90 0.25
CA SER A 10 -16.25 24.58 0.33
C SER A 10 -15.83 23.71 -0.84
N ARG A 11 -14.83 22.86 -0.58
CA ARG A 11 -14.38 21.81 -1.49
C ARG A 11 -15.37 20.65 -1.42
N LYS A 12 -15.59 19.93 -2.52
CA LYS A 12 -16.53 18.81 -2.56
C LYS A 12 -15.99 17.73 -1.61
N THR A 13 -16.65 17.52 -0.48
CA THR A 13 -16.22 16.50 0.48
C THR A 13 -16.71 15.14 0.01
N THR A 14 -15.81 14.35 -0.59
CA THR A 14 -16.09 12.93 -0.84
C THR A 14 -15.95 12.18 0.48
N THR A 15 -17.07 11.68 1.01
CA THR A 15 -17.07 10.86 2.22
C THR A 15 -16.69 9.42 1.90
N LEU A 16 -15.62 8.94 2.51
CA LEU A 16 -15.23 7.53 2.50
C LEU A 16 -15.88 6.78 3.66
N SER A 17 -16.43 5.61 3.39
CA SER A 17 -17.07 4.75 4.39
C SER A 17 -16.07 3.99 5.26
N HIS A 18 -14.81 3.95 4.85
CA HIS A 18 -13.70 3.27 5.51
C HIS A 18 -12.46 4.17 5.48
N PRO A 19 -11.72 4.29 6.59
CA PRO A 19 -10.53 5.10 6.66
C PRO A 19 -9.36 4.45 5.89
N PRO A 20 -8.31 5.23 5.57
CA PRO A 20 -7.03 4.68 5.16
C PRO A 20 -6.46 3.76 6.26
N TRP A 21 -5.68 2.76 5.86
CA TRP A 21 -4.89 1.96 6.79
C TRP A 21 -3.88 2.86 7.54
N HIS A 22 -3.40 2.43 8.70
CA HIS A 22 -2.49 3.21 9.55
C HIS A 22 -1.10 3.45 8.95
N LYS A 23 -0.79 2.83 7.81
CA LYS A 23 0.48 2.99 7.09
C LYS A 23 0.47 4.29 6.29
N SER A 24 1.65 4.89 6.13
CA SER A 24 1.82 6.16 5.44
C SER A 24 1.26 6.10 4.01
N PRO A 25 0.43 7.08 3.61
CA PRO A 25 0.02 7.20 2.22
C PRO A 25 1.18 7.74 1.37
N VAL A 26 1.08 7.56 0.05
CA VAL A 26 2.05 8.07 -0.92
C VAL A 26 1.38 9.15 -1.77
N ILE A 27 2.06 10.28 -1.99
CA ILE A 27 1.61 11.31 -2.93
C ILE A 27 2.47 11.26 -4.19
N LEU A 28 1.84 11.06 -5.34
CA LEU A 28 2.49 11.02 -6.64
C LEU A 28 1.63 11.75 -7.67
N LYS A 29 2.20 12.71 -8.42
CA LYS A 29 1.51 13.45 -9.50
C LYS A 29 0.10 13.93 -9.09
N SER A 30 0.02 14.69 -8.00
CA SER A 30 -1.25 15.18 -7.43
C SER A 30 -2.25 14.10 -7.01
N THR A 31 -1.86 12.83 -6.96
CA THR A 31 -2.70 11.73 -6.51
C THR A 31 -2.21 11.22 -5.16
N LEU A 32 -3.13 11.08 -4.21
CA LEU A 32 -2.88 10.46 -2.91
C LEU A 32 -3.25 8.98 -2.99
N HIS A 33 -2.32 8.08 -2.71
CA HIS A 33 -2.50 6.63 -2.69
C HIS A 33 -2.39 6.10 -1.26
N TRP A 34 -3.26 5.17 -0.89
CA TRP A 34 -3.17 4.47 0.39
C TRP A 34 -3.71 3.05 0.30
N MET A 35 -3.26 2.21 1.22
CA MET A 35 -3.86 0.89 1.42
C MET A 35 -5.20 1.01 2.13
N VAL A 36 -6.21 0.33 1.62
CA VAL A 36 -7.55 0.28 2.23
C VAL A 36 -7.50 -0.50 3.54
N ASP A 37 -8.19 -0.01 4.57
CA ASP A 37 -8.35 -0.78 5.79
C ASP A 37 -9.33 -1.94 5.61
N LYS A 38 -8.81 -3.17 5.70
CA LYS A 38 -9.60 -4.38 5.47
C LYS A 38 -10.73 -4.55 6.48
N GLU A 39 -10.49 -4.27 7.76
CA GLU A 39 -11.49 -4.48 8.81
C GLU A 39 -12.62 -3.47 8.66
N TRP A 40 -12.28 -2.19 8.49
CA TRP A 40 -13.27 -1.14 8.28
C TRP A 40 -14.01 -1.30 6.95
N TYR A 41 -13.30 -1.70 5.89
CA TYR A 41 -13.92 -2.01 4.61
C TYR A 41 -14.94 -3.15 4.76
N GLN A 42 -14.58 -4.23 5.46
CA GLN A 42 -15.49 -5.36 5.67
C GLN A 42 -16.72 -4.96 6.49
N ARG A 43 -16.54 -4.12 7.52
CA ARG A 43 -17.66 -3.58 8.32
C ARG A 43 -18.59 -2.70 7.49
N ALA A 44 -18.04 -1.89 6.58
CA ALA A 44 -18.81 -0.96 5.75
C ALA A 44 -19.53 -1.66 4.58
N ASN A 45 -18.93 -2.71 4.00
CA ASN A 45 -19.41 -3.32 2.75
C ASN A 45 -19.97 -4.74 2.93
N SER A 46 -19.91 -5.32 4.14
CA SER A 46 -20.34 -6.70 4.44
C SER A 46 -19.68 -7.78 3.55
N ARG A 47 -18.50 -7.49 2.99
CA ARG A 47 -17.72 -8.41 2.17
C ARG A 47 -16.21 -8.24 2.39
N SER A 48 -15.45 -9.27 2.06
CA SER A 48 -13.99 -9.19 2.12
C SER A 48 -13.43 -8.25 1.04
N LEU A 49 -12.39 -7.51 1.40
CA LEU A 49 -11.60 -6.71 0.47
C LEU A 49 -10.86 -7.61 -0.53
N LEU A 50 -11.02 -7.31 -1.82
CA LEU A 50 -10.31 -8.01 -2.89
C LEU A 50 -9.00 -7.28 -3.23
N CYS A 51 -8.02 -8.02 -3.76
CA CYS A 51 -6.76 -7.44 -4.25
C CYS A 51 -6.98 -6.28 -5.24
N ALA A 52 -8.00 -6.40 -6.12
CA ALA A 52 -8.37 -5.37 -7.10
C ALA A 52 -8.86 -4.04 -6.48
N GLU A 53 -9.16 -4.03 -5.19
CA GLU A 53 -9.69 -2.87 -4.46
C GLU A 53 -8.78 -2.46 -3.30
N SER A 54 -7.58 -3.03 -3.23
CA SER A 54 -6.72 -2.94 -2.05
C SER A 54 -5.99 -1.61 -1.93
N ILE A 55 -5.74 -0.94 -3.06
CA ILE A 55 -5.14 0.40 -3.12
C ILE A 55 -6.24 1.37 -3.52
N MET A 56 -6.39 2.45 -2.77
CA MET A 56 -7.29 3.54 -3.11
C MET A 56 -6.48 4.77 -3.47
N SER A 57 -6.93 5.45 -4.52
CA SER A 57 -6.28 6.62 -5.10
C SER A 57 -7.27 7.77 -5.14
N PHE A 58 -6.85 8.94 -4.68
CA PHE A 58 -7.60 10.18 -4.77
C PHE A 58 -6.81 11.20 -5.57
N ASP A 59 -7.32 11.52 -6.75
CA ASP A 59 -6.78 12.57 -7.60
C ASP A 59 -7.21 13.92 -7.01
N MET A 60 -6.24 14.70 -6.54
CA MET A 60 -6.49 15.97 -5.84
C MET A 60 -6.86 17.11 -6.78
N ASP A 61 -6.59 16.96 -8.09
CA ASP A 61 -6.88 17.98 -9.10
C ASP A 61 -8.34 17.86 -9.59
N THR A 62 -8.82 16.64 -9.78
CA THR A 62 -10.18 16.31 -10.24
C THR A 62 -11.14 15.96 -9.10
N GLU A 63 -10.61 15.77 -7.89
CA GLU A 63 -11.34 15.31 -6.70
C GLU A 63 -12.04 13.96 -6.92
N THR A 64 -11.45 13.08 -7.74
CA THR A 64 -12.00 11.75 -8.06
C THR A 64 -11.31 10.65 -7.25
N ILE A 65 -12.10 9.63 -6.88
CA ILE A 65 -11.61 8.44 -6.18
C ILE A 65 -11.71 7.24 -7.12
N TYR A 66 -10.66 6.45 -7.17
CA TYR A 66 -10.63 5.17 -7.86
C TYR A 66 -9.83 4.16 -7.05
N THR A 67 -10.01 2.89 -7.38
CA THR A 67 -9.28 1.79 -6.77
C THR A 67 -8.32 1.18 -7.76
N MET A 68 -7.23 0.63 -7.25
CA MET A 68 -6.23 -0.07 -8.04
C MET A 68 -5.94 -1.44 -7.44
N SER A 69 -5.50 -2.34 -8.31
CA SER A 69 -5.08 -3.67 -7.93
C SER A 69 -3.70 -3.65 -7.31
N CYS A 70 -3.50 -4.41 -6.21
CA CYS A 70 -2.14 -4.74 -5.79
C CYS A 70 -1.45 -5.65 -6.83
N PRO A 71 -0.11 -5.63 -6.89
CA PRO A 71 0.66 -6.48 -7.80
C PRO A 71 0.42 -7.97 -7.60
N GLY A 72 0.71 -8.75 -8.66
CA GLY A 72 0.58 -10.20 -8.65
C GLY A 72 -0.76 -10.67 -9.20
N ASP A 73 -1.46 -11.51 -8.46
CA ASP A 73 -2.60 -12.26 -8.96
C ASP A 73 -3.92 -11.53 -8.63
N LYS A 74 -4.39 -10.77 -9.61
CA LYS A 74 -5.47 -9.77 -9.52
C LYS A 74 -6.87 -10.37 -9.27
N TYR A 75 -7.03 -11.70 -9.37
CA TYR A 75 -8.34 -12.35 -9.40
C TYR A 75 -8.66 -13.13 -8.13
N GLY A 76 -9.65 -12.64 -7.36
CA GLY A 76 -10.36 -13.41 -6.32
C GLY A 76 -9.61 -13.63 -5.00
N LYS A 77 -8.34 -13.22 -4.89
CA LYS A 77 -7.60 -13.29 -3.62
C LYS A 77 -8.02 -12.17 -2.68
N ARG A 78 -8.11 -12.52 -1.40
CA ARG A 78 -8.35 -11.57 -0.31
C ARG A 78 -7.08 -10.75 -0.11
N ALA A 79 -7.23 -9.45 0.01
CA ALA A 79 -6.11 -8.59 0.37
C ALA A 79 -5.74 -8.82 1.86
N ASP A 80 -4.45 -8.99 2.14
CA ASP A 80 -3.90 -8.85 3.48
C ASP A 80 -2.98 -7.65 3.52
N ASN A 81 -3.53 -6.52 3.97
CA ASN A 81 -2.83 -5.24 3.96
C ASN A 81 -1.94 -5.05 5.19
N SER A 82 -1.89 -6.03 6.10
CA SER A 82 -1.12 -5.96 7.34
C SER A 82 0.38 -5.85 7.07
N TYR A 83 0.87 -6.47 5.99
CA TYR A 83 2.30 -6.63 5.70
C TYR A 83 2.76 -5.91 4.44
N VAL A 84 1.91 -5.04 3.89
CA VAL A 84 2.20 -4.35 2.63
C VAL A 84 2.36 -2.85 2.84
N HIS A 85 3.29 -2.24 2.13
CA HIS A 85 3.60 -0.82 2.21
C HIS A 85 3.57 -0.21 0.82
N LEU A 86 2.99 0.98 0.70
CA LEU A 86 3.17 1.82 -0.47
C LEU A 86 4.36 2.73 -0.25
N LEU A 87 5.23 2.80 -1.24
CA LEU A 87 6.44 3.63 -1.21
C LEU A 87 6.50 4.47 -2.48
N LYS A 88 7.25 5.57 -2.42
CA LYS A 88 7.58 6.37 -3.60
C LYS A 88 9.02 6.08 -3.99
N LYS A 89 9.25 5.69 -5.24
CA LYS A 89 10.58 5.64 -5.83
C LYS A 89 10.58 6.53 -7.06
N GLU A 90 11.35 7.61 -7.02
CA GLU A 90 11.35 8.62 -8.09
C GLU A 90 9.91 9.06 -8.43
N GLU A 91 9.45 8.88 -9.66
CA GLU A 91 8.10 9.19 -10.13
C GLU A 91 7.20 7.94 -10.27
N CYS A 92 7.55 6.86 -9.58
CA CYS A 92 6.83 5.59 -9.60
C CYS A 92 6.26 5.25 -8.22
N LEU A 93 5.05 4.69 -8.23
CA LEU A 93 4.45 4.07 -7.07
C LEU A 93 5.05 2.67 -6.88
N CYS A 94 5.47 2.36 -5.67
CA CYS A 94 6.05 1.07 -5.32
C CYS A 94 5.17 0.35 -4.31
N PHE A 95 5.16 -0.97 -4.39
CA PHE A 95 4.45 -1.86 -3.48
C PHE A 95 5.45 -2.85 -2.89
N PHE A 96 5.55 -2.83 -1.57
CA PHE A 96 6.50 -3.65 -0.84
C PHE A 96 5.75 -4.60 0.09
N ASP A 97 5.93 -5.90 -0.12
CA ASP A 97 5.23 -6.97 0.59
C ASP A 97 6.22 -7.76 1.45
N THR A 98 5.99 -7.74 2.76
CA THR A 98 6.78 -8.46 3.76
C THR A 98 6.04 -9.67 4.35
N SER A 99 4.96 -10.13 3.72
CA SER A 99 4.14 -11.25 4.21
C SER A 99 4.85 -12.61 4.14
N SER A 100 5.87 -12.73 3.28
CA SER A 100 6.61 -13.97 3.09
C SER A 100 7.84 -14.03 4.00
N TYR A 101 7.93 -15.10 4.80
CA TYR A 101 9.10 -15.40 5.63
C TYR A 101 10.35 -15.75 4.81
N ARG A 102 10.19 -16.12 3.54
CA ARG A 102 11.31 -16.50 2.64
C ARG A 102 11.94 -15.30 1.94
N GLY A 103 11.21 -14.20 1.88
CA GLY A 103 11.71 -13.00 1.25
C GLY A 103 10.66 -11.94 1.06
N MET A 104 11.14 -10.72 0.85
CA MET A 104 10.28 -9.55 0.63
C MET A 104 10.18 -9.29 -0.85
N ASP A 105 8.97 -9.03 -1.30
CA ASP A 105 8.68 -8.76 -2.69
C ASP A 105 8.56 -7.25 -2.90
N PHE A 106 9.36 -6.71 -3.82
CA PHE A 106 9.30 -5.31 -4.19
C PHE A 106 8.81 -5.17 -5.63
N TRP A 107 7.76 -4.37 -5.81
CA TRP A 107 7.11 -4.14 -7.09
C TRP A 107 7.10 -2.65 -7.41
N VAL A 108 7.29 -2.33 -8.69
CA VAL A 108 7.20 -0.97 -9.22
C VAL A 108 6.06 -0.92 -10.23
N LEU A 109 5.20 0.09 -10.10
CA LEU A 109 4.17 0.39 -11.07
C LEU A 109 4.80 1.10 -12.28
N GLN A 110 4.94 0.38 -13.39
CA GLN A 110 5.57 0.87 -14.62
C GLN A 110 4.57 1.59 -15.51
N ASP A 111 3.37 1.02 -15.67
CA ASP A 111 2.27 1.63 -16.40
C ASP A 111 1.12 1.91 -15.43
N TYR A 112 0.85 3.18 -15.22
CA TYR A 112 -0.19 3.63 -14.32
C TYR A 112 -1.60 3.39 -14.91
N ALA A 113 -1.77 3.55 -16.23
CA ALA A 113 -3.06 3.43 -16.88
C ALA A 113 -3.51 1.96 -16.98
N GLU A 114 -2.57 1.06 -17.27
CA GLU A 114 -2.83 -0.37 -17.42
C GLU A 114 -2.61 -1.16 -16.12
N GLU A 115 -2.25 -0.48 -15.03
CA GLU A 115 -1.89 -1.07 -13.73
C GLU A 115 -0.83 -2.18 -13.86
N VAL A 116 0.22 -1.93 -14.64
CA VAL A 116 1.29 -2.92 -14.90
C VAL A 116 2.36 -2.82 -13.83
N TRP A 117 2.33 -3.81 -12.94
CA TRP A 117 3.32 -3.97 -11.90
C TRP A 117 4.46 -4.88 -12.36
N THR A 118 5.70 -4.44 -12.15
CA THR A 118 6.89 -5.25 -12.39
C THR A 118 7.56 -5.58 -11.07
N LYS A 119 7.79 -6.87 -10.82
CA LYS A 119 8.57 -7.34 -9.67
C LYS A 119 10.03 -7.07 -9.94
N THR A 120 10.67 -6.20 -9.16
CA THR A 120 12.08 -5.83 -9.38
C THR A 120 13.03 -6.61 -8.49
N HIS A 121 12.63 -6.90 -7.25
CA HIS A 121 13.51 -7.59 -6.30
C HIS A 121 12.75 -8.61 -5.44
N VAL A 122 13.45 -9.71 -5.12
CA VAL A 122 13.14 -10.63 -4.02
C VAL A 122 14.30 -10.55 -3.06
N LEU A 123 14.10 -9.92 -1.90
CA LEU A 123 15.11 -9.90 -0.86
C LEU A 123 15.06 -11.24 -0.12
N ASN A 124 16.05 -12.11 -0.31
CA ASN A 124 16.14 -13.37 0.41
C ASN A 124 16.68 -13.13 1.84
N LEU A 125 15.81 -13.29 2.82
CA LEU A 125 16.11 -13.01 4.22
C LEU A 125 16.82 -14.16 4.92
N GLU A 126 16.82 -15.36 4.34
CA GLU A 126 17.57 -16.50 4.89
C GLU A 126 19.07 -16.20 5.00
N LEU A 127 19.58 -15.28 4.16
CA LEU A 127 20.96 -14.83 4.16
C LEU A 127 21.26 -13.80 5.27
N ILE A 128 20.25 -13.08 5.75
CA ILE A 128 20.42 -11.95 6.68
C ILE A 128 20.05 -12.37 8.11
N LEU A 129 19.03 -13.22 8.27
CA LEU A 129 18.52 -13.68 9.57
C LEU A 129 18.29 -15.20 9.57
N PRO A 130 19.37 -16.02 9.62
CA PRO A 130 19.26 -17.47 9.55
C PRO A 130 18.41 -18.10 10.68
N CYS A 131 18.14 -17.37 11.76
CA CYS A 131 17.41 -17.85 12.94
C CYS A 131 15.95 -17.37 13.04
N CYS A 132 15.49 -16.40 12.25
CA CYS A 132 14.15 -15.80 12.40
C CYS A 132 13.14 -16.48 11.46
N ARG A 133 12.77 -17.74 11.74
CA ARG A 133 11.88 -18.51 10.86
C ARG A 133 10.38 -18.21 11.00
N SER A 134 9.96 -17.38 11.96
CA SER A 134 8.51 -17.21 12.25
C SER A 134 7.99 -15.79 12.38
N GLU A 135 8.82 -14.74 12.48
CA GLU A 135 8.33 -13.43 12.98
C GLU A 135 8.85 -12.18 12.26
N LEU A 136 9.49 -12.31 11.08
CA LEU A 136 10.01 -11.16 10.32
C LEU A 136 8.95 -10.07 10.06
N GLN A 137 7.69 -10.49 9.96
CA GLN A 137 6.51 -9.65 9.75
C GLN A 137 6.22 -8.64 10.88
N TYR A 138 6.81 -8.81 12.07
CA TYR A 138 6.68 -7.87 13.20
C TYR A 138 7.87 -6.91 13.33
N ILE A 139 8.94 -7.16 12.58
CA ILE A 139 10.20 -6.46 12.80
C ILE A 139 10.29 -5.21 11.91
N ILE A 140 9.69 -5.22 10.71
CA ILE A 140 9.71 -4.05 9.83
C ILE A 140 8.47 -3.20 10.04
N SER A 141 8.68 -2.01 10.59
CA SER A 141 7.59 -1.09 10.95
C SER A 141 7.41 0.04 9.93
N ALA A 142 8.50 0.53 9.36
CA ALA A 142 8.49 1.68 8.46
C ALA A 142 9.60 1.53 7.40
N PRO A 143 9.34 0.79 6.31
CA PRO A 143 10.24 0.79 5.16
C PRO A 143 10.15 2.15 4.45
N ASP A 144 11.28 2.61 3.92
CA ASP A 144 11.38 3.82 3.11
C ASP A 144 12.41 3.66 2.00
N ILE A 145 12.44 4.58 1.03
CA ILE A 145 13.43 4.60 -0.06
C ILE A 145 14.14 5.94 -0.06
N ASP A 146 15.46 5.90 0.06
CA ASP A 146 16.32 7.07 -0.05
C ASP A 146 17.51 6.77 -0.97
N ASN A 147 17.79 7.66 -1.93
CA ASN A 147 18.90 7.51 -2.89
C ASN A 147 19.03 6.11 -3.54
N ASP A 148 17.91 5.56 -4.03
CA ASP A 148 17.81 4.19 -4.59
C ASP A 148 18.06 3.03 -3.62
N GLU A 149 18.26 3.31 -2.32
CA GLU A 149 18.44 2.30 -1.28
C GLU A 149 17.13 2.08 -0.51
N LEU A 150 16.79 0.82 -0.27
CA LEU A 150 15.66 0.46 0.58
C LEU A 150 16.09 0.49 2.05
N LEU A 151 15.54 1.45 2.78
CA LEU A 151 15.76 1.60 4.22
C LEU A 151 14.74 0.74 4.97
N LEU A 152 15.24 -0.20 5.76
CA LEU A 152 14.41 -1.06 6.60
C LEU A 152 14.64 -0.70 8.07
N VAL A 153 13.60 -0.19 8.72
CA VAL A 153 13.62 0.04 10.17
C VAL A 153 13.18 -1.24 10.87
N TRP A 154 14.12 -1.82 11.63
CA TRP A 154 13.91 -3.03 12.41
C TRP A 154 13.55 -2.66 13.85
N ASN A 155 12.41 -3.16 14.33
CA ASN A 155 12.01 -3.13 15.73
C ASN A 155 12.50 -4.44 16.39
N LEU A 156 13.75 -4.45 16.85
CA LEU A 156 14.34 -5.55 17.63
C LEU A 156 13.99 -5.43 19.13
#